data_AF-A0A1C3J965-F1
#
_entry.id   AF-A0A1C3J965-F1
#
_cell.length_a   1.000
_cell.length_b   1.000
_cell.length_c   1.000
_cell.angle_alpha   90.00
_cell.angle_beta   90.00
_cell.angle_gamma   90.00
#
_symmetry.space_group_name_H-M   'P 1'
#
loop_
_entity.id
_entity.type
_entity.pdbx_description
1 polymer ?
#
loop_
_entity_poly.entity_id
_entity_poly.type
_entity_poly.pdbx_seq_one_letter_code
_entity_poly.pdbx_strand_id
1 'polypeptide(L)'
;MALNEVHISSLVVHVSPEHLDEIKAQIEQFDNAEIYGSSPEGKIIVVLETENQGFVTDTIEEINNITNVLGTALVYHQIETGLDETDLETGSNNSQLEGEV
;
A
#
# COMPACT_ATOMS: atom_id res chain seq x y z
N MET A 1 7.88 4.11 -23.90
CA MET A 1 6.87 3.47 -23.06
C MET A 1 7.30 3.70 -21.63
N ALA A 2 6.54 4.51 -20.88
CA ALA A 2 6.76 4.60 -19.45
C ALA A 2 6.23 3.29 -18.86
N LEU A 3 7.11 2.50 -18.26
CA LEU A 3 6.69 1.39 -17.41
C LEU A 3 5.84 2.02 -16.31
N ASN A 4 4.55 1.70 -16.28
CA ASN A 4 3.65 2.20 -15.26
C ASN A 4 3.91 1.38 -13.99
N GLU A 5 4.89 1.82 -13.20
CA GLU A 5 5.30 1.17 -11.96
C GLU A 5 4.49 1.76 -10.81
N VAL A 6 3.82 0.91 -10.02
CA VAL A 6 3.06 1.32 -8.84
C VAL A 6 3.74 0.75 -7.61
N HIS A 7 4.09 1.62 -6.67
CA HIS A 7 4.70 1.25 -5.40
C HIS A 7 3.62 1.23 -4.32
N ILE A 8 3.32 0.03 -3.82
CA ILE A 8 2.37 -0.21 -2.74
C ILE A 8 3.17 -0.53 -1.48
N SER A 9 3.11 0.34 -0.49
CA SER A 9 3.90 0.22 0.74
C SER A 9 3.00 0.20 1.96
N SER A 10 3.21 -0.73 2.88
CA SER A 10 2.56 -0.71 4.19
C SER A 10 3.56 -0.35 5.27
N LEU A 11 3.22 0.66 6.05
CA LEU A 11 4.00 1.11 7.19
C LEU A 11 3.15 1.13 8.46
N VAL A 12 3.83 0.94 9.60
CA VAL A 12 3.26 1.14 10.92
C VAL A 12 3.81 2.45 11.47
N VAL A 13 2.90 3.37 11.78
CA VAL A 13 3.20 4.63 12.46
C VAL A 13 2.94 4.42 13.95
N HIS A 14 3.94 4.66 14.77
CA HIS A 14 3.83 4.65 16.21
C HIS A 14 3.68 6.09 16.68
N VAL A 15 2.63 6.36 17.44
CA VAL A 15 2.25 7.68 17.96
C VAL A 15 1.94 7.58 19.45
N SER A 16 1.97 8.71 20.14
CA SER A 16 1.41 8.77 21.48
C SER A 16 -0.11 8.51 21.44
N PRO A 17 -0.64 7.59 22.26
CA PRO A 17 -2.07 7.23 22.24
C PRO A 17 -2.99 8.42 22.56
N GLU A 18 -2.49 9.41 23.31
CA GLU A 18 -3.20 10.66 23.61
C GLU A 18 -3.47 11.53 22.36
N HIS A 19 -2.65 11.37 21.33
CA HIS A 19 -2.74 12.14 20.08
C HIS A 19 -3.12 11.28 18.88
N LEU A 20 -3.53 10.02 19.08
CA LEU A 20 -3.80 9.07 18.00
C LEU A 20 -4.81 9.64 17.00
N ASP A 21 -5.94 10.18 17.47
CA ASP A 21 -7.01 10.69 16.62
C ASP A 21 -6.57 11.91 15.80
N GLU A 22 -5.76 12.79 16.40
CA GLU A 22 -5.21 13.98 15.72
C GLU A 22 -4.19 13.61 14.64
N ILE A 23 -3.32 12.64 14.91
CA ILE A 23 -2.35 12.16 13.92
C ILE A 23 -3.06 11.39 12.82
N LYS A 24 -4.07 10.60 13.17
CA LYS A 24 -4.92 9.89 12.21
C LYS A 24 -5.55 10.89 11.22
N ALA A 25 -6.18 11.96 11.72
CA ALA A 25 -6.76 12.99 10.88
C ALA A 25 -5.74 13.77 10.03
N GLN A 26 -4.48 13.87 10.46
CA GLN A 26 -3.39 14.43 9.64
C GLN A 26 -2.97 13.46 8.54
N ILE A 27 -2.85 12.17 8.84
CA ILE A 27 -2.50 11.14 7.86
C ILE A 27 -3.61 11.01 6.79
N GLU A 28 -4.88 11.14 7.18
CA GLU A 28 -6.02 11.14 6.24
C GLU A 28 -6.05 12.34 5.27
N GLN A 29 -5.21 13.36 5.46
CA GLN A 29 -5.08 14.48 4.52
C GLN A 29 -4.10 14.20 3.37
N PHE A 30 -3.31 13.13 3.44
CA PHE A 30 -2.41 12.75 2.37
C PHE A 30 -3.20 11.94 1.32
N ASP A 31 -3.34 12.48 0.10
CA ASP A 31 -4.04 11.80 -1.01
C ASP A 31 -3.46 10.40 -1.34
N ASN A 32 -2.19 10.19 -1.03
CA ASN A 32 -1.44 8.97 -1.29
C ASN A 32 -1.30 8.06 -0.06
N ALA A 33 -2.02 8.33 1.04
CA ALA A 33 -1.99 7.53 2.26
C ALA A 33 -3.38 7.11 2.73
N GLU A 34 -3.55 5.81 2.96
CA GLU A 34 -4.79 5.25 3.47
C GLU A 34 -4.57 4.52 4.79
N ILE A 35 -5.46 4.76 5.77
CA ILE A 35 -5.36 4.15 7.09
C ILE A 35 -6.15 2.85 7.11
N TYR A 36 -5.44 1.73 7.14
CA TYR A 36 -6.06 0.40 7.17
C TYR A 36 -6.54 0.02 8.58
N GLY A 37 -5.91 0.56 9.62
CA GLY A 37 -6.30 0.29 11.00
C GLY A 37 -5.50 1.05 12.03
N SER A 38 -5.99 1.06 13.27
CA SER A 38 -5.32 1.68 14.40
C SER A 38 -5.53 0.87 15.67
N SER A 39 -4.53 0.84 16.53
CA SER A 39 -4.55 0.17 17.83
C SER A 39 -4.56 1.20 18.96
N PRO A 40 -5.30 0.94 20.07
CA PRO A 40 -5.32 1.83 21.24
C PRO A 40 -3.96 2.00 21.93
N GLU A 41 -2.99 1.14 21.60
CA GLU A 41 -1.60 1.25 22.04
C GLU A 41 -0.80 2.36 21.32
N GLY A 42 -1.41 3.11 20.39
CA GLY A 42 -0.70 4.16 19.63
C GLY A 42 -0.04 3.64 18.36
N LYS A 43 -0.59 2.60 17.73
CA LYS A 43 -0.09 2.10 16.42
C LYS A 43 -1.12 2.36 15.34
N ILE A 44 -0.68 2.84 14.19
CA ILE A 44 -1.53 3.12 13.03
C ILE A 44 -0.92 2.38 11.84
N ILE A 45 -1.74 1.62 11.12
CA ILE A 45 -1.36 0.92 9.91
C ILE A 45 -1.75 1.81 8.74
N VAL A 46 -0.77 2.24 7.97
CA VAL A 46 -0.93 3.11 6.81
C VAL A 46 -0.44 2.38 5.58
N VAL A 47 -1.20 2.49 4.50
CA VAL A 47 -0.85 1.98 3.18
C VAL A 47 -0.64 3.18 2.27
N LEU A 48 0.51 3.22 1.59
CA LEU A 48 0.84 4.24 0.60
C LEU A 48 0.80 3.63 -0.78
N GLU A 49 0.18 4.33 -1.73
CA GLU A 49 0.17 3.99 -3.15
C GLU A 49 0.75 5.17 -3.94
N THR A 50 1.82 4.93 -4.70
CA THR A 50 2.47 5.98 -5.50
C THR A 50 3.01 5.43 -6.81
N GLU A 51 3.07 6.27 -7.83
CA GLU A 51 3.66 5.93 -9.14
C GLU A 51 5.21 5.93 -9.14
N ASN A 52 5.85 6.34 -8.04
CA ASN A 52 7.30 6.47 -7.99
C ASN A 52 7.86 6.31 -6.58
N GLN A 53 8.91 5.50 -6.46
CA GLN A 53 9.59 5.20 -5.20
C GLN A 53 9.98 6.43 -4.38
N GLY A 54 10.37 7.53 -5.02
CA GLY A 54 10.77 8.75 -4.33
C GLY A 54 9.65 9.33 -3.45
N PHE A 55 8.40 9.26 -3.91
CA PHE A 55 7.25 9.77 -3.16
C PHE A 55 6.94 8.91 -1.92
N VAL A 56 7.21 7.60 -1.97
CA VAL A 56 7.05 6.72 -0.80
C VAL A 56 7.95 7.19 0.33
N THR A 57 9.24 7.37 0.06
CA THR A 57 10.20 7.76 1.10
C THR A 57 9.90 9.15 1.64
N ASP A 58 9.58 10.12 0.76
CA ASP A 58 9.23 11.49 1.15
C ASP A 58 7.99 11.52 2.06
N THR A 59 6.95 10.75 1.71
CA THR A 59 5.74 10.63 2.54
C THR A 59 6.03 9.97 3.88
N ILE A 60 6.90 8.96 3.93
CA ILE A 60 7.32 8.33 5.20
C ILE A 60 8.06 9.34 6.08
N GLU A 61 8.95 10.16 5.51
CA GLU A 61 9.65 11.22 6.23
C GLU A 61 8.70 12.30 6.72
N GLU A 62 7.77 12.77 5.89
CA GLU A 62 6.72 13.73 6.28
C GLU A 62 5.91 13.19 7.46
N ILE A 63 5.43 11.94 7.38
CA ILE A 63 4.71 11.28 8.49
C ILE A 63 5.60 11.18 9.73
N ASN A 64 6.88 10.83 9.58
CA ASN A 64 7.81 10.73 10.71
C ASN A 64 8.05 12.09 11.39
N ASN A 65 8.01 13.19 10.63
CA ASN A 65 8.19 14.56 11.13
C ASN A 65 6.93 15.14 11.78
N ILE A 66 5.77 14.48 11.70
CA ILE A 66 4.56 14.95 12.39
C ILE A 66 4.82 14.97 13.91
N THR A 67 4.47 16.09 14.54
CA THR A 67 4.60 16.24 16.00
C THR A 67 3.79 15.16 16.71
N ASN A 68 4.37 14.47 17.69
CA ASN A 68 3.81 13.32 18.43
C ASN A 68 3.90 11.95 17.74
N VAL A 69 4.49 11.86 16.55
CA VAL A 69 4.93 10.58 15.98
C VAL A 69 6.22 10.16 16.70
N LEU A 70 6.20 8.95 17.26
CA LEU A 70 7.33 8.33 17.95
C LEU A 70 8.24 7.58 16.98
N GLY A 71 7.68 7.13 15.86
CA GLY A 71 8.46 6.57 14.76
C GLY A 71 7.58 5.90 13.70
N THR A 72 8.17 5.64 12.54
CA THR A 72 7.53 4.92 11.44
C THR A 72 8.37 3.70 11.09
N ALA A 73 7.71 2.59 10.78
CA ALA A 73 8.36 1.34 10.40
C ALA A 73 7.71 0.79 9.13
N LEU A 74 8.48 0.72 8.04
CA LEU A 74 8.04 0.06 6.82
C LEU A 74 7.97 -1.45 7.05
N VAL A 75 6.79 -2.03 6.88
CA VAL A 75 6.54 -3.47 7.11
C VAL A 75 6.49 -4.23 5.80
N TYR A 76 6.03 -3.56 4.74
CA TYR A 76 5.86 -4.16 3.43
C TYR A 76 6.11 -3.13 2.33
N HIS A 77 6.71 -3.57 1.23
CA HIS A 77 6.87 -2.79 0.01
C HIS A 77 6.79 -3.72 -1.19
N GLN A 78 5.81 -3.49 -2.05
CA GLN A 78 5.64 -4.12 -3.34
C GLN A 78 5.78 -3.09 -4.45
N ILE A 79 6.43 -3.50 -5.53
CA ILE A 79 6.56 -2.73 -6.76
C ILE A 79 5.84 -3.54 -7.82
N GLU A 80 4.72 -3.02 -8.29
CA GLU A 80 3.95 -3.60 -9.37
C GLU A 80 4.39 -2.95 -10.67
N THR A 81 4.94 -3.74 -11.60
CA THR A 81 5.42 -3.27 -12.90
C THR A 81 4.75 -4.08 -14.00
N GLY A 82 4.40 -3.43 -15.12
CA GLY A 82 3.84 -4.12 -16.28
C GLY A 82 2.34 -4.33 -16.25
N LEU A 83 1.56 -3.25 -16.08
CA LEU A 83 0.17 -3.22 -16.56
C LEU A 83 0.12 -3.13 -18.10
N ASP A 84 0.88 -3.96 -18.79
CA ASP A 84 0.69 -4.24 -20.21
C ASP A 84 -0.14 -5.52 -20.30
N GLU A 85 -1.20 -5.48 -21.11
CA GLU A 85 -2.22 -6.52 -21.27
C GLU A 85 -1.65 -7.95 -21.42
N THR A 86 -2.44 -8.94 -21.00
CA THR A 86 -2.31 -10.42 -21.15
C THR A 86 -1.47 -11.23 -20.15
N ASP A 87 -2.15 -11.81 -19.15
CA ASP A 87 -2.21 -13.27 -18.96
C ASP A 87 -3.57 -13.66 -18.33
N LEU A 88 -4.62 -13.64 -19.16
CA LEU A 88 -5.84 -14.40 -18.93
C LEU A 88 -5.87 -15.53 -19.96
N GLU A 89 -4.85 -16.39 -19.94
CA GLU A 89 -4.98 -17.72 -20.54
C GLU A 89 -5.76 -18.62 -19.57
N THR A 90 -7.04 -18.29 -19.35
CA THR A 90 -7.96 -19.26 -18.76
C THR A 90 -8.08 -20.41 -19.74
N GLY A 91 -7.35 -21.48 -19.45
CA GLY A 91 -7.40 -22.72 -20.21
C GLY A 91 -8.81 -23.31 -20.26
N SER A 92 -8.98 -24.20 -21.24
CA SER A 92 -10.08 -25.15 -21.43
C SER A 92 -11.13 -24.73 -22.46
N ASN A 93 -10.81 -24.91 -23.74
CA ASN A 93 -11.80 -25.34 -24.72
C ASN A 93 -11.16 -26.32 -25.70
N ASN A 94 -11.00 -27.59 -25.30
CA ASN A 94 -10.98 -28.65 -26.30
C ASN A 94 -11.91 -29.77 -25.82
N SER A 95 -13.20 -29.51 -26.03
CA SER A 95 -14.20 -30.56 -26.12
C SER A 95 -14.00 -31.24 -27.46
N GLN A 96 -13.48 -32.47 -27.45
CA GLN A 96 -13.80 -33.42 -28.50
C GLN A 96 -14.18 -34.73 -27.81
N LEU A 97 -15.50 -34.96 -27.84
CA LEU A 97 -16.13 -36.25 -27.66
C LEU A 97 -15.44 -37.25 -28.58
N GLU A 98 -15.20 -38.49 -28.14
CA GLU A 98 -15.64 -39.72 -28.82
C GLU A 98 -15.50 -40.86 -27.79
N GLY A 99 -16.64 -41.35 -27.30
CA GLY A 99 -16.71 -42.74 -26.90
C GLY A 99 -17.11 -43.52 -28.14
N GLU A 100 -16.44 -44.64 -28.42
CA GLU A 100 -17.10 -45.81 -29.01
C GLU A 100 -16.20 -47.05 -28.84
N VAL A 101 -16.83 -48.09 -28.27
CA VAL A 101 -16.56 -49.55 -28.28
C VAL A 101 -15.24 -50.15 -27.80
#